data_AF-A0A254RJD4-F1
#
_entry.id   AF-A0A254RJD4-F1
#
_cell.length_a   1.000
_cell.length_b   1.000
_cell.length_c   1.000
_cell.angle_alpha   90.00
_cell.angle_beta   90.00
_cell.angle_gamma   90.00
#
_symmetry.space_group_name_H-M   'P 1'
#
loop_
_entity.id
_entity.type
_entity.pdbx_description
1 polymer ?
#
loop_
_entity_poly.entity_id
_entity_poly.type
_entity_poly.pdbx_seq_one_letter_code
_entity_poly.pdbx_strand_id
1 'polypeptide(L)'
;MAVKEQEITQIGHSVTIKGDISGKSDVRVAGTINGSVAIEGELIIEKQGFIEGEIKTTSAVVAGSVKGNIDCSEKLILENSSQFVGNIKTKLLIIQEGAVFQGNCQMGNLQQSQQPASASKEVKL
;
A
#
# COMPACT_ATOMS: atom_id res chain seq x y z
N MET A 1 0.71 -4.10 30.74
CA MET A 1 0.22 -4.11 29.34
C MET A 1 -0.02 -2.66 28.97
N ALA A 2 0.89 -2.05 28.19
CA ALA A 2 0.75 -0.66 27.78
C ALA A 2 -0.23 -0.60 26.61
N VAL A 3 -1.40 -0.02 26.85
CA VAL A 3 -2.30 0.40 25.78
C VAL A 3 -1.58 1.55 25.08
N LYS A 4 -0.96 1.29 23.92
CA LYS A 4 -0.45 2.37 23.07
C LYS A 4 -1.67 3.16 22.64
N GLU A 5 -1.69 4.44 22.99
CA GLU A 5 -2.65 5.40 22.48
C GLU A 5 -2.52 5.41 20.95
N GLN A 6 -3.44 4.75 20.25
CA GLN A 6 -3.44 4.77 18.79
C GLN A 6 -4.11 6.07 18.36
N GLU A 7 -3.30 7.07 18.03
CA GLU A 7 -3.76 8.31 17.41
C GLU A 7 -4.18 8.02 15.96
N ILE A 8 -5.34 7.40 15.77
CA ILE A 8 -5.87 7.11 14.44
C ILE A 8 -6.55 8.36 13.92
N THR A 9 -6.06 8.89 12.80
CA THR A 9 -6.74 9.98 12.11
C THR A 9 -7.77 9.39 11.17
N GLN A 10 -9.04 9.75 11.34
CA GLN A 10 -10.12 9.30 10.45
C GLN A 10 -10.69 10.46 9.64
N ILE A 11 -10.69 10.30 8.32
CA ILE A 11 -11.24 11.25 7.36
C ILE A 11 -12.57 10.69 6.88
N GLY A 12 -13.67 11.37 7.20
CA GLY A 12 -15.02 10.96 6.82
C GLY A 12 -15.30 11.09 5.31
N HIS A 13 -16.32 10.39 4.83
CA HIS A 13 -16.70 10.33 3.41
C HIS A 13 -17.05 11.68 2.78
N SER A 14 -17.56 12.63 3.57
CA SER A 14 -17.93 13.98 3.08
C SER A 14 -16.76 14.96 3.07
N VAL A 15 -15.55 14.52 3.45
CA VAL A 15 -14.37 15.37 3.49
C VAL A 15 -13.64 15.27 2.16
N THR A 16 -13.33 16.44 1.59
CA THR A 16 -12.42 16.56 0.45
C THR A 16 -11.19 17.34 0.88
N ILE A 17 -10.02 16.71 0.79
CA ILE A 17 -8.75 17.34 1.14
C ILE A 17 -8.01 17.67 -0.16
N LYS A 18 -7.54 18.91 -0.29
CA LYS A 18 -6.70 19.36 -1.40
C LYS A 18 -5.42 19.96 -0.84
N GLY A 19 -4.27 19.35 -1.13
CA GLY A 19 -2.96 19.78 -0.63
C GLY A 19 -2.13 18.62 -0.09
N ASP A 20 -1.15 18.95 0.75
CA ASP A 20 -0.19 17.99 1.30
C ASP A 20 -0.58 17.58 2.72
N ILE A 21 -0.63 16.27 2.97
CA ILE A 21 -0.92 15.67 4.27
C ILE A 21 0.33 14.95 4.74
N SER A 22 0.82 15.27 5.93
CA SER A 22 1.93 14.55 6.56
C SER A 22 1.55 14.09 7.96
N GLY A 23 1.79 12.82 8.28
CA GLY A 23 1.45 12.24 9.57
C GLY A 23 2.37 11.09 9.94
N LYS A 24 2.50 10.84 11.25
CA LYS A 24 3.29 9.71 11.79
C LYS A 24 2.43 8.57 12.32
N SER A 25 1.13 8.81 12.46
CA SER A 25 0.18 7.85 13.00
C SER A 25 -0.67 7.22 11.88
N ASP A 26 -1.48 6.24 12.26
CA ASP A 26 -2.33 5.51 11.32
C ASP A 26 -3.45 6.40 10.79
N VAL A 27 -3.74 6.31 9.49
CA VAL A 27 -4.74 7.16 8.82
C VAL A 27 -5.77 6.31 8.10
N ARG A 28 -7.04 6.59 8.37
CA ARG A 28 -8.19 6.01 7.70
C ARG A 28 -8.88 7.04 6.84
N VAL A 29 -9.05 6.72 5.55
CA VAL A 29 -9.64 7.62 4.56
C VAL A 29 -10.90 7.00 3.98
N ALA A 30 -12.05 7.58 4.29
CA ALA A 30 -13.33 7.27 3.65
C ALA A 30 -13.75 8.32 2.61
N GLY A 31 -13.06 9.47 2.57
CA GLY A 31 -13.37 10.62 1.70
C GLY A 31 -12.47 10.75 0.46
N THR A 32 -12.42 11.96 -0.10
CA THR A 32 -11.63 12.28 -1.30
C THR A 32 -10.36 13.04 -0.93
N ILE A 33 -9.21 12.60 -1.43
CA ILE A 33 -7.93 13.29 -1.26
C ILE A 33 -7.35 13.60 -2.63
N ASN A 34 -6.97 14.86 -2.86
CA ASN A 34 -6.28 15.33 -4.05
C ASN A 34 -4.98 16.02 -3.63
N GLY A 35 -3.84 15.36 -3.83
CA GLY A 35 -2.53 15.90 -3.48
C GLY A 35 -1.55 14.86 -2.96
N SER A 36 -0.59 15.28 -2.14
CA SER A 36 0.47 14.42 -1.63
C SER A 36 0.11 13.92 -0.22
N VAL A 37 0.22 12.61 0.02
CA VAL A 37 -0.03 11.98 1.31
C VAL A 37 1.25 11.30 1.78
N ALA A 38 1.82 11.75 2.90
CA ALA A 38 3.05 11.20 3.47
C ALA A 38 2.77 10.70 4.90
N ILE A 39 2.60 9.38 5.06
CA ILE A 39 2.23 8.75 6.33
C ILE A 39 3.29 7.73 6.74
N GLU A 40 4.00 7.94 7.84
CA GLU A 40 4.99 6.96 8.34
C GLU A 40 4.33 5.69 8.91
N GLY A 41 3.03 5.74 9.24
CA GLY A 41 2.24 4.62 9.76
C GLY A 41 1.51 3.79 8.68
N GLU A 42 0.36 3.21 9.06
CA GLU A 42 -0.52 2.48 8.15
C GLU A 42 -1.60 3.40 7.55
N LEU A 43 -1.72 3.38 6.21
CA LEU A 43 -2.77 4.07 5.48
C LEU A 43 -3.84 3.08 5.05
N ILE A 44 -5.09 3.31 5.46
CA ILE A 44 -6.25 2.49 5.08
C ILE A 44 -7.21 3.36 4.29
N ILE A 45 -7.49 2.95 3.06
CA ILE A 45 -8.44 3.60 2.16
C ILE A 45 -9.69 2.73 2.13
N GLU A 46 -10.79 3.25 2.65
CA GLU A 46 -12.07 2.54 2.63
C GLU A 46 -12.67 2.52 1.21
N LYS A 47 -13.74 1.74 1.02
CA LYS A 47 -14.39 1.55 -0.29
C LYS A 47 -14.87 2.85 -0.95
N GLN A 48 -15.28 3.83 -0.14
CA GLN A 48 -15.69 5.16 -0.63
C GLN A 48 -14.52 6.14 -0.77
N GLY A 49 -13.32 5.74 -0.33
CA GLY A 49 -12.12 6.53 -0.43
C GLY A 49 -11.67 6.68 -1.89
N PHE A 50 -11.41 7.92 -2.28
CA PHE A 50 -10.79 8.26 -3.56
C PHE A 50 -9.53 9.07 -3.31
N ILE A 51 -8.38 8.59 -3.76
CA ILE A 51 -7.12 9.35 -3.65
C ILE A 51 -6.55 9.58 -5.04
N GLU A 52 -6.29 10.84 -5.37
CA GLU A 52 -5.58 11.25 -6.58
C GLU A 52 -4.31 12.03 -6.22
N GLY A 53 -3.15 11.48 -6.58
CA GLY A 53 -1.85 12.14 -6.33
C GLY A 53 -0.72 11.19 -5.94
N GLU A 54 0.18 11.66 -5.07
CA GLU A 54 1.38 10.91 -4.63
C GLU A 54 1.20 10.44 -3.19
N ILE A 55 1.27 9.13 -2.96
CA ILE A 55 1.11 8.51 -1.65
C ILE A 55 2.46 7.90 -1.25
N LYS A 56 3.01 8.34 -0.12
CA LYS A 56 4.18 7.77 0.53
C LYS A 56 3.77 7.19 1.87
N THR A 57 3.90 5.89 2.04
CA THR A 57 3.61 5.27 3.32
C THR A 57 4.44 4.03 3.60
N THR A 58 4.45 3.56 4.85
CA THR A 58 5.11 2.30 5.20
C THR A 58 4.24 1.12 4.78
N SER A 59 2.95 1.19 5.12
CA SER A 59 1.96 0.15 4.86
C SER A 59 0.67 0.75 4.30
N ALA A 60 0.14 0.19 3.22
CA ALA A 60 -1.13 0.63 2.64
C ALA A 60 -2.13 -0.52 2.49
N VAL A 61 -3.38 -0.25 2.83
CA VAL A 61 -4.55 -1.09 2.55
C VAL A 61 -5.53 -0.29 1.70
N VAL A 62 -5.85 -0.78 0.52
CA VAL A 62 -6.67 -0.08 -0.46
C VAL A 62 -7.92 -0.90 -0.75
N ALA A 63 -9.07 -0.47 -0.22
CA ALA A 63 -10.38 -1.04 -0.56
C ALA A 63 -11.18 -0.17 -1.55
N GLY A 64 -10.80 1.10 -1.70
CA GLY A 64 -11.45 2.07 -2.58
C GLY A 64 -10.76 2.22 -3.94
N SER A 65 -10.77 3.45 -4.44
CA SER A 65 -10.18 3.81 -5.73
C SER A 65 -8.98 4.73 -5.55
N VAL A 66 -7.87 4.44 -6.22
CA VAL A 66 -6.65 5.25 -6.14
C VAL A 66 -6.10 5.51 -7.54
N LYS A 67 -5.76 6.76 -7.80
CA LYS A 67 -5.20 7.21 -9.07
C LYS A 67 -3.91 8.00 -8.83
N GLY A 68 -2.77 7.43 -9.21
CA GLY A 68 -1.49 8.13 -9.08
C GLY A 68 -0.34 7.22 -8.68
N ASN A 69 0.59 7.77 -7.91
CA ASN A 69 1.82 7.07 -7.55
C ASN A 69 1.78 6.66 -6.07
N ILE A 70 1.95 5.37 -5.78
CA ILE A 70 2.09 4.87 -4.42
C ILE A 70 3.53 4.39 -4.21
N ASP A 71 4.20 4.93 -3.20
CA ASP A 71 5.47 4.45 -2.68
C ASP A 71 5.23 3.86 -1.29
N CYS A 72 5.26 2.53 -1.21
CA CYS A 72 5.13 1.74 0.00
C CYS A 72 6.48 1.12 0.36
N SER A 73 6.96 1.36 1.58
CA SER A 73 8.25 0.83 2.01
C SER A 73 8.22 -0.64 2.44
N GLU A 74 7.06 -1.16 2.88
CA GLU A 74 6.89 -2.54 3.34
C GLU A 74 5.81 -3.30 2.56
N LYS A 75 4.53 -3.04 2.83
CA LYS A 75 3.40 -3.83 2.30
C LYS A 75 2.34 -2.95 1.66
N LEU A 76 1.80 -3.41 0.54
CA LEU A 76 0.62 -2.86 -0.10
C LEU A 76 -0.42 -3.98 -0.29
N ILE A 77 -1.62 -3.76 0.20
CA ILE A 77 -2.74 -4.70 0.11
C ILE A 77 -3.86 -4.04 -0.68
N LEU A 78 -4.23 -4.63 -1.81
CA LEU A 78 -5.41 -4.29 -2.58
C LEU A 78 -6.53 -5.23 -2.14
N GLU A 79 -7.55 -4.69 -1.48
CA GLU A 79 -8.74 -5.43 -1.02
C GLU A 79 -9.73 -5.68 -2.16
N ASN A 80 -10.76 -6.50 -1.89
CA ASN A 80 -11.82 -6.84 -2.85
C ASN A 80 -12.44 -5.60 -3.52
N SER A 81 -12.57 -5.66 -4.85
CA SER A 81 -13.15 -4.60 -5.69
C SER A 81 -12.42 -3.25 -5.66
N SER A 82 -11.18 -3.20 -5.14
CA SER A 82 -10.36 -2.00 -5.22
C SER A 82 -9.96 -1.68 -6.66
N GLN A 83 -9.83 -0.41 -6.99
CA GLN A 83 -9.41 0.05 -8.31
C GLN A 83 -8.17 0.92 -8.18
N PHE A 84 -7.04 0.43 -8.70
CA PHE A 84 -5.80 1.17 -8.72
C PHE A 84 -5.40 1.53 -10.15
N VAL A 85 -5.10 2.80 -10.39
CA VAL A 85 -4.59 3.29 -11.68
C VAL A 85 -3.33 4.14 -11.49
N GLY A 86 -2.17 3.69 -11.95
CA GLY A 86 -0.94 4.47 -11.92
C GLY A 86 0.32 3.66 -11.62
N ASN A 87 1.25 4.21 -10.83
CA ASN A 87 2.53 3.55 -10.54
C ASN A 87 2.59 3.11 -9.07
N ILE A 88 2.93 1.85 -8.82
CA ILE A 88 3.18 1.33 -7.46
C ILE A 88 4.67 1.03 -7.32
N LYS A 89 5.25 1.47 -6.22
CA LYS A 89 6.54 1.01 -5.74
C LYS A 89 6.32 0.37 -4.37
N THR A 90 6.57 -0.93 -4.22
CA THR A 90 6.40 -1.63 -2.94
C THR A 90 7.41 -2.75 -2.79
N LYS A 91 7.65 -3.28 -1.58
CA LYS A 91 8.39 -4.54 -1.42
C LYS A 91 7.48 -5.75 -1.52
N LEU A 92 6.30 -5.66 -0.91
CA LEU A 92 5.29 -6.72 -0.92
C LEU A 92 3.97 -6.16 -1.47
N LEU A 93 3.38 -6.86 -2.43
CA LEU A 93 2.08 -6.56 -3.00
C LEU A 93 1.16 -7.76 -2.81
N ILE A 94 0.00 -7.54 -2.19
CA ILE A 94 -1.05 -8.54 -2.03
C ILE A 94 -2.28 -8.03 -2.76
N ILE A 95 -2.81 -8.83 -3.67
CA ILE A 95 -4.01 -8.50 -4.46
C ILE A 95 -5.08 -9.52 -4.09
N GLN A 96 -6.18 -9.06 -3.50
CA GLN A 96 -7.35 -9.89 -3.23
C GLN A 96 -8.26 -10.02 -4.46
N GLU A 97 -9.20 -10.95 -4.38
CA GLU A 97 -10.09 -11.27 -5.48
C GLU A 97 -10.96 -10.08 -5.89
N GLY A 98 -11.01 -9.80 -7.20
CA GLY A 98 -11.81 -8.70 -7.75
C GLY A 98 -11.16 -7.32 -7.68
N ALA A 99 -9.92 -7.20 -7.17
CA ALA A 99 -9.15 -5.97 -7.30
C ALA A 99 -8.68 -5.76 -8.75
N VAL A 100 -8.80 -4.52 -9.24
CA VAL A 100 -8.35 -4.09 -10.56
C VAL A 100 -7.11 -3.23 -10.40
N PHE A 101 -5.99 -3.72 -10.92
CA PHE A 101 -4.74 -2.99 -10.97
C PHE A 101 -4.41 -2.62 -12.42
N GLN A 102 -4.24 -1.33 -12.70
CA GLN A 102 -3.88 -0.83 -14.02
C GLN A 102 -2.71 0.16 -13.95
N GLY A 103 -1.53 -0.31 -14.35
CA GLY A 103 -0.37 0.56 -14.53
C GLY A 103 0.95 -0.16 -14.30
N ASN A 104 1.97 0.55 -13.78
CA ASN A 104 3.30 -0.02 -13.59
C ASN A 104 3.52 -0.36 -12.10
N CYS A 105 4.10 -1.54 -11.83
CA CYS A 105 4.52 -1.90 -10.48
C CYS A 105 6.03 -2.16 -10.49
N GLN A 106 6.75 -1.45 -9.63
CA GLN A 106 8.17 -1.66 -9.35
C GLN A 106 8.30 -2.26 -7.96
N MET A 107 8.66 -3.55 -7.89
CA MET A 107 8.96 -4.17 -6.62
C MET A 107 10.40 -3.86 -6.21
N GLY A 108 10.60 -3.26 -5.03
CA GLY A 108 11.92 -2.92 -4.51
C GLY A 108 12.73 -4.17 -4.18
N ASN A 109 13.98 -4.22 -4.68
CA ASN A 109 14.97 -5.29 -4.56
C ASN A 109 14.43 -6.66 -4.11
N LEU A 110 14.22 -7.54 -5.09
CA LEU A 110 14.32 -8.98 -4.91
C LEU A 110 15.73 -9.28 -4.36
N GLN A 111 15.94 -9.21 -3.05
CA GLN A 111 16.96 -10.05 -2.44
C GLN A 111 16.47 -11.48 -2.68
N GLN A 112 16.99 -12.08 -3.75
CA GLN A 112 17.07 -13.52 -3.91
C GLN A 112 17.58 -14.09 -2.58
N SER A 113 16.65 -14.55 -1.75
CA SER A 113 16.92 -15.60 -0.79
C SER A 113 17.35 -16.80 -1.63
N GLN A 114 18.66 -17.00 -1.66
CA GLN A 114 19.31 -18.16 -2.22
C GLN A 114 18.63 -19.43 -1.68
N GLN A 115 18.04 -20.22 -2.57
CA GLN A 115 17.79 -21.63 -2.31
C GLN A 115 19.16 -22.33 -2.43
N PRO A 116 19.72 -22.95 -1.37
CA PRO A 116 20.96 -23.70 -1.50
C PRO A 116 20.73 -24.94 -2.38
N ALA A 117 21.65 -25.17 -3.31
CA ALA A 117 21.70 -26.30 -4.22
C ALA A 117 21.58 -27.64 -3.46
N SER A 118 20.56 -28.43 -3.77
CA SER A 118 20.50 -29.83 -3.37
C SER A 118 21.37 -30.67 -4.29
N ALA A 119 22.38 -31.31 -3.70
CA ALA A 119 23.43 -32.05 -4.35
C ALA A 119 22.94 -33.32 -5.08
N SER A 120 23.22 -33.40 -6.38
CA SER A 120 23.31 -34.67 -7.12
C SER A 120 24.76 -35.15 -7.08
N LYS A 121 25.08 -36.08 -6.16
CA LYS A 121 26.29 -36.90 -6.28
C LYS A 121 25.97 -38.09 -7.17
N GLU A 122 26.49 -38.04 -8.40
CA GLU A 122 26.72 -39.23 -9.23
C GLU A 122 27.56 -40.24 -8.43
N VAL A 123 27.04 -41.46 -8.26
CA VAL A 123 27.85 -42.63 -7.89
C VAL A 123 28.13 -43.38 -9.19
N LYS A 124 29.36 -43.23 -9.66
CA LYS A 124 29.94 -44.01 -10.76
C LYS A 124 30.40 -45.35 -10.19
N LEU A 125 29.82 -46.45 -10.67
CA LEU A 125 30.43 -47.79 -10.62
C LEU A 125 30.44 -48.37 -12.04
#